data_AF-A0A6V7NQG6-F1
#
_entry.id   AF-A0A6V7NQG6-F1
#
_cell.length_a   1.000
_cell.length_b   1.000
_cell.length_c   1.000
_cell.angle_alpha   90.00
_cell.angle_beta   90.00
_cell.angle_gamma   90.00
#
_symmetry.space_group_name_H-M   'P 1'
#
loop_
_entity.id
_entity.type
_entity.pdbx_description
1 polymer ?
#
loop_
_entity_poly.entity_id
_entity_poly.type
_entity_poly.pdbx_seq_one_letter_code
_entity_poly.pdbx_strand_id
1 'polypeptide(L)'
;MERRSIAIPLVLIISFLSLLDPSVSSPQIRVLSAERRIDLTSHLVRVFLTLKLENTGTSEASDVLLAFPPTEAEHLAILKASTAEGRRKKKTYVPLTVNPAEVHDTPNDARLFSVSLRSPLKVGETTVLEVFYIVTHSLEPFPAEISQSEAQLVYYRDSAILLSPYHVVGQVTYIKTPSNKVESFTRVDPTSRSDTELKYGVYNDRPPYSYSPIIVHLENNHPFPVVEELVRTMEISHWGNLQITEHYRLKHAGARHKGVFSRVEYQSRPMVSGVLT
;
A
#
# COMPACT_ATOMS: atom_id res chain seq x y z
N MET A 1 -3.42 60.34 65.26
CA MET A 1 -3.10 60.66 63.85
C MET A 1 -2.55 59.38 63.24
N GLU A 2 -3.42 58.45 62.84
CA GLU A 2 -3.04 57.17 62.22
C GLU A 2 -3.75 57.08 60.87
N ARG A 3 -2.95 57.06 59.80
CA ARG A 3 -3.44 56.84 58.42
C ARG A 3 -3.52 55.34 58.19
N ARG A 4 -4.74 54.82 57.97
CA ARG A 4 -4.97 53.46 57.45
C ARG A 4 -4.83 53.48 55.93
N SER A 5 -3.80 52.80 55.42
CA SER A 5 -3.58 52.59 53.99
C SER A 5 -4.54 51.53 53.47
N ILE A 6 -5.34 51.89 52.46
CA ILE A 6 -6.24 50.98 51.74
C ILE A 6 -5.45 50.43 50.54
N ALA A 7 -5.16 49.12 50.53
CA ALA A 7 -4.59 48.43 49.38
C ALA A 7 -5.73 47.91 48.49
N ILE A 8 -5.76 48.34 47.23
CA ILE A 8 -6.68 47.87 46.19
C ILE A 8 -5.98 46.75 45.41
N PRO A 9 -6.57 45.55 45.23
CA PRO A 9 -5.94 44.51 44.42
C PRO A 9 -6.23 44.78 42.93
N LEU A 10 -5.15 44.88 42.15
CA LEU A 10 -5.16 44.96 40.69
C LEU A 10 -5.46 43.56 40.12
N VAL A 11 -6.68 43.33 39.64
CA VAL A 11 -7.06 42.08 38.95
C VAL A 11 -6.56 42.15 37.51
N LEU A 12 -5.57 41.31 37.20
CA LEU A 12 -5.00 41.16 35.86
C LEU A 12 -5.90 40.24 35.03
N ILE A 13 -6.67 40.81 34.10
CA ILE A 13 -7.49 40.04 33.14
C ILE A 13 -6.57 39.60 32.00
N ILE A 14 -6.20 38.31 31.99
CA ILE A 14 -5.50 37.68 30.87
C ILE A 14 -6.54 37.33 29.81
N SER A 15 -6.70 38.20 28.82
CA SER A 15 -7.47 37.93 27.61
C SER A 15 -6.75 36.87 26.77
N PHE A 16 -7.28 35.66 26.75
CA PHE A 16 -6.84 34.58 25.86
C PHE A 16 -7.31 34.91 24.44
N LEU A 17 -6.48 35.63 23.68
CA LEU A 17 -6.67 35.79 22.24
C LEU A 17 -6.40 34.44 21.59
N SER A 18 -7.47 33.70 21.30
CA SER A 18 -7.43 32.54 20.41
C SER A 18 -7.01 33.02 19.02
N LEU A 19 -5.74 32.79 18.68
CA LEU A 19 -5.26 32.85 17.31
C LEU A 19 -6.10 31.85 16.51
N LEU A 20 -6.96 32.35 15.63
CA LEU A 20 -7.50 31.54 14.55
C LEU A 20 -6.32 31.23 13.62
N ASP A 21 -5.88 29.99 13.61
CA ASP A 21 -5.10 29.48 12.50
C ASP A 21 -5.93 29.71 11.23
N PRO A 22 -5.40 30.35 10.19
CA PRO A 22 -6.02 30.30 8.89
C PRO A 22 -5.89 28.85 8.43
N SER A 23 -6.88 28.03 8.75
CA SER A 23 -7.02 26.72 8.16
C SER A 23 -7.07 26.95 6.66
N VAL A 24 -5.97 26.68 5.96
CA VAL A 24 -5.98 26.43 4.53
C VAL A 24 -7.11 25.43 4.35
N SER A 25 -8.18 25.85 3.70
CA SER A 25 -9.34 25.02 3.44
C SER A 25 -8.90 23.91 2.51
N SER A 26 -8.28 22.87 3.06
CA SER A 26 -7.95 21.66 2.33
C SER A 26 -9.28 21.12 1.81
N PRO A 27 -9.43 20.85 0.51
CA PRO A 27 -10.63 20.20 0.01
C PRO A 27 -10.87 18.94 0.85
N GLN A 28 -11.97 18.95 1.57
CA GLN A 28 -12.28 17.92 2.55
C GLN A 28 -12.87 16.74 1.77
N ILE A 29 -11.98 15.94 1.18
CA ILE A 29 -12.36 14.73 0.47
C ILE A 29 -12.78 13.68 1.50
N ARG A 30 -13.84 12.94 1.18
CA ARG A 30 -14.34 11.81 1.94
C ARG A 30 -14.32 10.55 1.09
N VAL A 31 -13.88 9.44 1.66
CA VAL A 31 -13.91 8.14 0.99
C VAL A 31 -15.23 7.46 1.36
N LEU A 32 -16.19 7.44 0.43
CA LEU A 32 -17.49 6.81 0.62
C LEU A 32 -17.38 5.28 0.66
N SER A 33 -16.52 4.71 -0.18
CA SER A 33 -16.28 3.28 -0.24
C SER A 33 -14.85 3.02 -0.70
N ALA A 34 -14.14 2.14 0.00
CA ALA A 34 -12.84 1.64 -0.41
C ALA A 34 -12.86 0.11 -0.55
N GLU A 35 -12.47 -0.38 -1.71
CA GLU A 35 -12.27 -1.81 -1.94
C GLU A 35 -10.81 -2.05 -2.29
N ARG A 36 -10.09 -2.76 -1.41
CA ARG A 36 -8.67 -3.07 -1.59
C ARG A 36 -8.50 -4.55 -1.82
N ARG A 37 -7.97 -4.95 -2.98
CA ARG A 37 -7.62 -6.33 -3.31
C ARG A 37 -6.11 -6.48 -3.36
N ILE A 38 -5.56 -7.29 -2.47
CA ILE A 38 -4.14 -7.59 -2.35
C ILE A 38 -3.92 -8.99 -2.91
N ASP A 39 -3.04 -9.12 -3.89
CA ASP A 39 -2.67 -10.38 -4.51
C ASP A 39 -1.26 -10.79 -4.10
N LEU A 40 -1.17 -11.88 -3.32
CA LEU A 40 0.06 -12.48 -2.82
C LEU A 40 0.48 -13.74 -3.61
N THR A 41 -0.14 -14.00 -4.77
CA THR A 41 0.09 -15.23 -5.55
C THR A 41 1.50 -15.33 -6.15
N SER A 42 2.29 -14.26 -6.16
CA SER A 42 3.69 -14.27 -6.63
C SER A 42 4.64 -13.72 -5.57
N HIS A 43 5.95 -13.63 -5.87
CA HIS A 43 6.92 -12.95 -5.00
C HIS A 43 6.71 -11.42 -4.90
N LEU A 44 5.93 -10.84 -5.83
CA LEU A 44 5.51 -9.44 -5.81
C LEU A 44 4.09 -9.31 -5.26
N VAL A 45 3.89 -8.31 -4.39
CA VAL A 45 2.56 -7.96 -3.89
C VAL A 45 1.93 -6.97 -4.85
N ARG A 46 0.79 -7.34 -5.44
CA ARG A 46 0.03 -6.47 -6.34
C ARG A 46 -1.24 -6.03 -5.65
N VAL A 47 -1.54 -4.75 -5.69
CA VAL A 47 -2.74 -4.20 -5.04
C VAL A 47 -3.58 -3.44 -6.04
N PHE A 48 -4.87 -3.77 -6.06
CA PHE A 48 -5.91 -3.05 -6.77
C PHE A 48 -6.79 -2.36 -5.74
N LEU A 49 -6.83 -1.04 -5.78
CA LEU A 49 -7.57 -0.21 -4.85
C LEU A 49 -8.61 0.61 -5.61
N THR A 50 -9.89 0.41 -5.30
CA THR A 50 -10.99 1.19 -5.86
C THR A 50 -11.53 2.10 -4.78
N LEU A 51 -11.45 3.41 -5.00
CA LEU A 51 -11.93 4.44 -4.09
C LEU A 51 -13.10 5.18 -4.72
N LYS A 52 -14.26 5.19 -4.05
CA LYS A 52 -15.33 6.13 -4.35
C LYS A 52 -15.15 7.34 -3.45
N LEU A 53 -14.85 8.47 -4.07
CA LEU A 53 -14.53 9.73 -3.39
C LEU A 53 -15.67 10.72 -3.54
N GLU A 54 -15.86 11.57 -2.55
CA GLU A 54 -16.78 12.70 -2.56
C GLU A 54 -16.04 13.95 -2.07
N ASN A 55 -16.24 15.07 -2.75
CA ASN A 55 -15.76 16.34 -2.24
C ASN A 55 -16.78 16.94 -1.26
N THR A 56 -16.47 16.87 0.03
CA THR A 56 -17.29 17.47 1.10
C THR A 56 -16.77 18.83 1.57
N GLY A 57 -15.78 19.39 0.87
CA GLY A 57 -15.21 20.70 1.17
C GLY A 57 -16.04 21.87 0.63
N THR A 58 -15.45 23.06 0.68
CA THR A 58 -16.07 24.32 0.23
C THR A 58 -15.59 24.78 -1.15
N SER A 59 -14.52 24.17 -1.68
CA SER A 59 -13.92 24.47 -2.98
C SER A 59 -13.79 23.21 -3.83
N GLU A 60 -13.66 23.38 -5.15
CA GLU A 60 -13.35 22.27 -6.05
C GLU A 60 -11.98 21.65 -5.70
N ALA A 61 -11.84 20.34 -5.90
CA ALA A 61 -10.61 19.60 -5.60
C ALA A 61 -9.98 19.10 -6.91
N SER A 62 -8.79 19.59 -7.24
CA SER A 62 -8.06 19.15 -8.44
C SER A 62 -7.20 17.90 -8.20
N ASP A 63 -6.87 17.63 -6.94
CA ASP A 63 -5.95 16.57 -6.55
C ASP A 63 -6.52 15.72 -5.42
N VAL A 64 -6.13 14.45 -5.40
CA VAL A 64 -6.47 13.48 -4.34
C VAL A 64 -5.18 12.88 -3.81
N LEU A 65 -5.04 12.82 -2.48
CA LEU A 65 -3.89 12.24 -1.81
C LEU A 65 -4.09 10.75 -1.52
N LEU A 66 -3.08 9.94 -1.84
CA LEU A 66 -2.94 8.55 -1.43
C LEU A 66 -1.88 8.46 -0.33
N ALA A 67 -2.15 7.72 0.74
CA ALA A 67 -1.20 7.53 1.84
C ALA A 67 -0.70 6.08 1.88
N PHE A 68 0.61 5.94 2.07
CA PHE A 68 1.27 4.64 2.22
C PHE A 68 2.10 4.62 3.51
N PRO A 69 2.12 3.50 4.26
CA PRO A 69 3.07 3.31 5.34
C PRO A 69 4.52 3.48 4.84
N PRO A 70 5.46 3.95 5.68
CA PRO A 70 6.86 4.15 5.29
C PRO A 70 7.49 2.93 4.61
N THR A 71 7.27 1.74 5.18
CA THR A 71 7.81 0.47 4.69
C THR A 71 7.27 0.08 3.31
N GLU A 72 5.99 0.38 3.04
CA GLU A 72 5.36 0.10 1.75
C GLU A 72 5.83 1.11 0.70
N ALA A 73 5.96 2.38 1.09
CA ALA A 73 6.42 3.45 0.22
C ALA A 73 7.89 3.27 -0.21
N GLU A 74 8.75 2.76 0.67
CA GLU A 74 10.16 2.46 0.36
C GLU A 74 10.28 1.39 -0.73
N HIS A 75 9.39 0.40 -0.73
CA HIS A 75 9.42 -0.74 -1.66
C HIS A 75 8.39 -0.61 -2.81
N LEU A 76 7.83 0.59 -3.00
CA LEU A 76 6.83 0.86 -4.03
C LEU A 76 7.49 0.93 -5.42
N ALA A 77 7.31 -0.10 -6.23
CA ALA A 77 7.94 -0.20 -7.55
C ALA A 77 7.07 0.40 -8.67
N ILE A 78 5.75 0.31 -8.55
CA ILE A 78 4.79 0.85 -9.51
C ILE A 78 3.65 1.48 -8.73
N LEU A 79 3.25 2.68 -9.13
CA LEU A 79 2.00 3.32 -8.71
C LEU A 79 1.32 3.93 -9.93
N LYS A 80 0.10 3.47 -10.21
CA LYS A 80 -0.73 3.96 -11.32
C LYS A 80 -2.09 4.30 -10.78
N ALA A 81 -2.64 5.42 -11.25
CA ALA A 81 -3.99 5.82 -10.96
C ALA A 81 -4.75 6.04 -12.26
N SER A 82 -6.04 5.74 -12.26
CA SER A 82 -6.93 5.96 -13.39
C SER A 82 -8.34 6.27 -12.90
N THR A 83 -9.11 6.95 -13.75
CA THR A 83 -10.54 7.12 -13.55
C THR A 83 -11.30 6.32 -14.59
N ALA A 84 -12.47 5.81 -14.21
CA ALA A 84 -13.36 5.11 -15.11
C ALA A 84 -14.29 6.09 -15.82
N GLU A 85 -14.10 6.27 -17.13
CA GLU A 85 -14.98 7.10 -17.96
C GLU A 85 -15.92 6.23 -18.80
N GLY A 86 -17.17 6.66 -18.98
CA GLY A 86 -18.17 5.98 -19.81
C GLY A 86 -19.21 5.15 -19.04
N ARG A 87 -20.27 4.72 -19.74
CA ARG A 87 -21.42 4.00 -19.15
C ARG A 87 -21.34 2.49 -19.41
N ARG A 88 -21.54 1.71 -18.34
CA ARG A 88 -21.76 0.23 -18.34
C ARG A 88 -20.75 -0.58 -19.16
N LYS A 89 -21.01 -0.79 -20.46
CA LYS A 89 -20.27 -1.71 -21.36
C LYS A 89 -19.11 -1.06 -22.14
N LYS A 90 -18.98 0.27 -22.09
CA LYS A 90 -17.86 1.03 -22.69
C LYS A 90 -17.14 1.83 -21.60
N LYS A 91 -16.73 1.16 -20.52
CA LYS A 91 -15.86 1.78 -19.52
C LYS A 91 -14.45 1.83 -20.10
N THR A 92 -13.92 3.02 -20.26
CA THR A 92 -12.52 3.25 -20.62
C THR A 92 -11.80 3.72 -19.38
N TYR A 93 -10.65 3.10 -19.10
CA TYR A 93 -9.77 3.54 -18.03
C TYR A 93 -8.81 4.58 -18.54
N VAL A 94 -8.89 5.75 -17.93
CA VAL A 94 -8.13 6.91 -18.35
C VAL A 94 -7.05 7.16 -17.31
N PRO A 95 -5.75 7.08 -17.68
CA PRO A 95 -4.66 7.26 -16.73
C PRO A 95 -4.62 8.69 -16.19
N LEU A 96 -4.29 8.79 -14.90
CA LEU A 96 -4.08 10.03 -14.16
C LEU A 96 -2.60 10.18 -13.80
N THR A 97 -2.16 11.43 -13.68
CA THR A 97 -0.79 11.74 -13.25
C THR A 97 -0.68 11.52 -11.74
N VAL A 98 0.38 10.84 -11.31
CA VAL A 98 0.68 10.61 -9.90
C VAL A 98 2.06 11.17 -9.60
N ASN A 99 2.15 12.05 -8.61
CA ASN A 99 3.39 12.69 -8.18
C ASN A 99 3.59 12.47 -6.67
N PRO A 100 4.82 12.28 -6.18
CA PRO A 100 5.10 12.37 -4.75
C PRO A 100 4.60 13.71 -4.19
N ALA A 101 3.96 13.69 -3.03
CA ALA A 101 3.58 14.91 -2.33
C ALA A 101 4.61 15.18 -1.23
N GLU A 102 5.34 16.30 -1.35
CA GLU A 102 6.32 16.74 -0.35
C GLU A 102 5.62 17.37 0.85
N VAL A 103 4.91 16.53 1.61
CA VAL A 103 4.29 16.90 2.89
C VAL A 103 5.14 16.29 3.99
N HIS A 104 5.72 17.15 4.82
CA HIS A 104 6.43 16.76 6.04
C HIS A 104 5.44 16.63 7.21
N ASP A 105 5.81 15.86 8.23
CA ASP A 105 5.07 15.70 9.49
C ASP A 105 3.67 15.07 9.36
N THR A 106 3.56 14.03 8.52
CA THR A 106 2.35 13.20 8.47
C THR A 106 2.27 12.25 9.66
N PRO A 107 1.06 11.89 10.14
CA PRO A 107 0.92 10.89 11.19
C PRO A 107 1.59 9.57 10.82
N ASN A 108 2.39 9.02 11.75
CA ASN A 108 3.15 7.77 11.58
C ASN A 108 4.07 7.76 10.34
N ASP A 109 4.61 8.91 9.96
CA ASP A 109 5.53 9.10 8.83
C ASP A 109 4.97 8.64 7.47
N ALA A 110 3.64 8.60 7.33
CA ALA A 110 2.97 8.17 6.12
C ALA A 110 3.42 8.97 4.90
N ARG A 111 3.86 8.29 3.84
CA ARG A 111 4.27 8.94 2.58
C ARG A 111 3.04 9.19 1.73
N LEU A 112 2.93 10.42 1.23
CA LEU A 112 1.79 10.85 0.43
C LEU A 112 2.14 10.94 -1.06
N PHE A 113 1.20 10.57 -1.91
CA PHE A 113 1.25 10.76 -3.35
C PHE A 113 0.01 11.51 -3.81
N SER A 114 0.19 12.56 -4.59
CA SER A 114 -0.89 13.34 -5.19
C SER A 114 -1.29 12.77 -6.54
N VAL A 115 -2.58 12.51 -6.72
CA VAL A 115 -3.19 12.12 -7.98
C VAL A 115 -3.96 13.31 -8.54
N SER A 116 -3.51 13.82 -9.68
CA SER A 116 -4.17 14.95 -10.35
C SER A 116 -5.37 14.46 -11.16
N LEU A 117 -6.56 14.97 -10.80
CA LEU A 117 -7.81 14.69 -11.49
C LEU A 117 -7.84 15.45 -12.83
N ARG A 118 -8.44 14.84 -13.86
CA ARG A 118 -8.60 15.49 -15.17
C ARG A 118 -9.52 16.69 -15.15
N SER A 119 -10.61 16.57 -14.40
CA SER A 119 -11.56 17.63 -14.12
C SER A 119 -11.62 17.82 -12.61
N PRO A 120 -11.52 19.06 -12.10
CA PRO A 120 -11.69 19.32 -10.67
C PRO A 120 -13.02 18.74 -10.17
N LEU A 121 -12.95 18.04 -9.05
CA LEU A 121 -14.11 17.45 -8.39
C LEU A 121 -14.90 18.54 -7.70
N LYS A 122 -16.12 18.80 -8.16
CA LYS A 122 -16.96 19.87 -7.60
C LYS A 122 -17.48 19.51 -6.22
N VAL A 123 -17.86 20.51 -5.45
CA VAL A 123 -18.47 20.31 -4.12
C VAL A 123 -19.72 19.45 -4.24
N GLY A 124 -19.80 18.38 -3.44
CA GLY A 124 -20.86 17.37 -3.46
C GLY A 124 -20.79 16.38 -4.63
N GLU A 125 -19.81 16.51 -5.53
CA GLU A 125 -19.62 15.57 -6.63
C GLU A 125 -18.85 14.33 -6.16
N THR A 126 -19.17 13.19 -6.78
CA THR A 126 -18.48 11.92 -6.54
C THR A 126 -17.71 11.45 -7.75
N THR A 127 -16.53 10.86 -7.52
CA THR A 127 -15.74 10.22 -8.56
C THR A 127 -15.24 8.85 -8.09
N VAL A 128 -14.84 8.01 -9.05
CA VAL A 128 -14.23 6.70 -8.76
C VAL A 128 -12.79 6.73 -9.24
N LEU A 129 -11.88 6.51 -8.30
CA LEU A 129 -10.46 6.40 -8.52
C LEU A 129 -10.05 4.93 -8.44
N GLU A 130 -9.44 4.41 -9.50
CA GLU A 130 -8.85 3.08 -9.54
C GLU A 130 -7.32 3.20 -9.50
N VAL A 131 -6.73 2.66 -8.44
CA VAL A 131 -5.30 2.68 -8.18
C VAL A 131 -4.76 1.26 -8.30
N PHE A 132 -3.69 1.09 -9.05
CA PHE A 132 -2.93 -0.15 -9.13
C PHE A 132 -1.50 0.12 -8.71
N TYR A 133 -1.00 -0.67 -7.77
CA TYR A 133 0.37 -0.56 -7.34
C TYR A 133 1.02 -1.91 -7.05
N ILE A 134 2.35 -1.93 -7.15
CA ILE A 134 3.17 -3.12 -6.88
C ILE A 134 4.19 -2.76 -5.82
N VAL A 135 4.23 -3.58 -4.77
CA VAL A 135 5.20 -3.47 -3.69
C VAL A 135 6.15 -4.68 -3.78
N THR A 136 7.44 -4.40 -3.87
CA THR A 136 8.49 -5.42 -3.87
C THR A 136 8.89 -5.75 -2.43
N HIS A 137 9.69 -6.79 -2.22
CA HIS A 137 10.33 -7.10 -0.92
C HIS A 137 9.38 -7.07 0.31
N SER A 138 8.11 -7.43 0.11
CA SER A 138 7.05 -7.38 1.15
C SER A 138 6.69 -8.75 1.72
N LEU A 139 7.20 -9.81 1.08
CA LEU A 139 7.04 -11.20 1.50
C LEU A 139 8.36 -11.67 2.11
N GLU A 140 8.35 -11.93 3.42
CA GLU A 140 9.52 -12.33 4.18
C GLU A 140 9.51 -13.85 4.41
N PRO A 141 10.50 -14.61 3.93
CA PRO A 141 10.59 -16.04 4.21
C PRO A 141 10.67 -16.35 5.70
N PHE A 142 9.77 -17.21 6.18
CA PHE A 142 9.79 -17.71 7.54
C PHE A 142 9.27 -19.15 7.61
N PRO A 143 10.15 -20.14 7.91
CA PRO A 143 11.54 -19.98 8.36
C PRO A 143 12.48 -19.43 7.27
N ALA A 144 13.55 -18.76 7.70
CA ALA A 144 14.53 -18.15 6.79
C ALA A 144 15.39 -19.18 6.04
N GLU A 145 15.50 -20.40 6.59
CA GLU A 145 16.19 -21.52 5.95
C GLU A 145 15.29 -22.75 5.94
N ILE A 146 15.25 -23.45 4.82
CA ILE A 146 14.48 -24.69 4.60
C ILE A 146 15.37 -25.74 3.93
N SER A 147 15.12 -27.01 4.24
CA SER A 147 15.70 -28.14 3.54
C SER A 147 15.10 -28.31 2.14
N GLN A 148 15.72 -29.16 1.33
CA GLN A 148 15.35 -29.36 -0.07
C GLN A 148 13.92 -29.90 -0.28
N SER A 149 13.32 -30.52 0.72
CA SER A 149 11.98 -31.11 0.65
C SER A 149 10.91 -30.33 1.42
N GLU A 150 11.29 -29.23 2.06
CA GLU A 150 10.37 -28.37 2.80
C GLU A 150 9.73 -27.32 1.86
N ALA A 151 8.48 -26.98 2.17
CA ALA A 151 7.79 -25.90 1.49
C ALA A 151 8.26 -24.54 2.03
N GLN A 152 8.30 -23.55 1.15
CA GLN A 152 8.57 -22.18 1.53
C GLN A 152 7.31 -21.53 2.09
N LEU A 153 7.44 -21.03 3.31
CA LEU A 153 6.43 -20.22 3.98
C LEU A 153 6.93 -18.77 4.05
N VAL A 154 6.01 -17.81 3.96
CA VAL A 154 6.32 -16.38 4.02
C VAL A 154 5.36 -15.64 4.94
N TYR A 155 5.88 -14.60 5.61
CA TYR A 155 5.08 -13.58 6.25
C TYR A 155 4.76 -12.44 5.27
N TYR A 156 3.50 -12.04 5.27
CA TYR A 156 3.03 -10.78 4.73
C TYR A 156 2.52 -9.90 5.87
N ARG A 157 2.99 -8.66 5.94
CA ARG A 157 2.59 -7.67 6.95
C ARG A 157 1.98 -6.46 6.27
N ASP A 158 0.79 -6.09 6.73
CA ASP A 158 0.04 -4.91 6.27
C ASP A 158 -0.98 -4.53 7.36
N SER A 159 -2.02 -3.77 7.04
CA SER A 159 -3.17 -3.45 7.87
C SER A 159 -4.43 -4.12 7.34
N ALA A 160 -5.42 -4.41 8.19
CA ALA A 160 -6.76 -4.86 7.80
C ALA A 160 -7.56 -3.74 7.11
N ILE A 161 -7.27 -2.49 7.49
CA ILE A 161 -7.92 -1.27 6.99
C ILE A 161 -6.97 -0.45 6.11
N LEU A 162 -7.52 0.24 5.12
CA LEU A 162 -6.83 1.19 4.27
C LEU A 162 -6.28 2.36 5.11
N LEU A 163 -4.99 2.63 4.97
CA LEU A 163 -4.40 3.88 5.42
C LEU A 163 -4.84 5.00 4.45
N SER A 164 -5.52 6.02 4.96
CA SER A 164 -6.01 7.14 4.15
C SER A 164 -5.84 8.46 4.91
N PRO A 165 -5.48 9.56 4.24
CA PRO A 165 -5.47 10.88 4.86
C PRO A 165 -6.90 11.44 5.05
N TYR A 166 -7.91 10.73 4.53
CA TYR A 166 -9.31 11.12 4.55
C TYR A 166 -10.13 10.19 5.45
N HIS A 167 -11.30 10.67 5.84
CA HIS A 167 -12.28 9.86 6.55
C HIS A 167 -12.86 8.79 5.62
N VAL A 168 -12.91 7.53 6.09
CA VAL A 168 -13.40 6.38 5.31
C VAL A 168 -14.73 5.88 5.88
N VAL A 169 -15.81 6.06 5.11
CA VAL A 169 -17.17 5.68 5.52
C VAL A 169 -17.36 4.17 5.51
N GLY A 170 -16.88 3.49 4.48
CA GLY A 170 -16.99 2.04 4.36
C GLY A 170 -15.79 1.47 3.60
N GLN A 171 -15.31 0.31 4.05
CA GLN A 171 -14.17 -0.35 3.41
C GLN A 171 -14.17 -1.86 3.57
N VAL A 172 -13.51 -2.52 2.63
CA VAL A 172 -13.24 -3.96 2.65
C VAL A 172 -11.87 -4.24 2.03
N THR A 173 -11.11 -5.13 2.67
CA THR A 173 -9.84 -5.65 2.13
C THR A 173 -10.00 -7.13 1.82
N TYR A 174 -9.62 -7.54 0.61
CA TYR A 174 -9.48 -8.93 0.20
C TYR A 174 -7.99 -9.24 0.00
N ILE A 175 -7.53 -10.36 0.54
CA ILE A 175 -6.16 -10.85 0.36
C ILE A 175 -6.23 -12.22 -0.30
N LYS A 176 -5.74 -12.31 -1.54
CA LYS A 176 -5.64 -13.55 -2.29
C LYS A 176 -4.30 -14.21 -2.05
N THR A 177 -4.31 -15.47 -1.64
CA THR A 177 -3.12 -16.29 -1.37
C THR A 177 -2.81 -17.23 -2.56
N PRO A 178 -1.56 -17.70 -2.72
CA PRO A 178 -1.17 -18.65 -3.76
C PRO A 178 -1.92 -19.99 -3.67
N SER A 179 -2.21 -20.42 -2.44
CA SER A 179 -2.90 -21.67 -2.15
C SER A 179 -3.80 -21.53 -0.92
N ASN A 180 -4.57 -22.56 -0.61
CA ASN A 180 -5.35 -22.67 0.62
C ASN A 180 -4.50 -23.08 1.84
N LYS A 181 -3.17 -23.12 1.73
CA LYS A 181 -2.26 -23.39 2.85
C LYS A 181 -1.81 -22.07 3.48
N VAL A 182 -2.64 -21.57 4.38
CA VAL A 182 -2.35 -20.42 5.24
C VAL A 182 -2.24 -20.96 6.65
N GLU A 183 -1.07 -20.77 7.24
CA GLU A 183 -0.72 -21.35 8.53
C GLU A 183 -1.29 -20.53 9.68
N SER A 184 -1.20 -19.20 9.58
CA SER A 184 -1.86 -18.30 10.51
C SER A 184 -2.18 -16.96 9.87
N PHE A 185 -3.19 -16.28 10.40
CA PHE A 185 -3.50 -14.91 10.05
C PHE A 185 -4.09 -14.18 11.26
N THR A 186 -3.83 -12.88 11.36
CA THR A 186 -4.40 -12.03 12.41
C THR A 186 -5.90 -11.87 12.21
N ARG A 187 -6.71 -12.07 13.26
CA ARG A 187 -8.17 -11.87 13.19
C ARG A 187 -8.53 -10.48 13.65
N VAL A 188 -9.22 -9.72 12.80
CA VAL A 188 -9.75 -8.38 13.11
C VAL A 188 -11.23 -8.37 12.74
N ASP A 189 -12.12 -8.56 13.70
CA ASP A 189 -13.53 -8.82 13.37
C ASP A 189 -14.24 -7.61 12.72
N PRO A 190 -15.04 -7.83 11.66
CA PRO A 190 -15.30 -9.13 11.02
C PRO A 190 -14.14 -9.55 10.09
N THR A 191 -13.62 -10.77 10.26
CA THR A 191 -12.71 -11.41 9.29
C THR A 191 -13.29 -12.77 8.88
N SER A 192 -13.21 -13.10 7.59
CA SER A 192 -13.62 -14.41 7.07
C SER A 192 -12.60 -14.95 6.08
N ARG A 193 -12.57 -16.27 5.91
CA ARG A 193 -11.69 -16.96 4.98
C ARG A 193 -12.51 -17.88 4.10
N SER A 194 -12.28 -17.83 2.80
CA SER A 194 -12.88 -18.73 1.81
C SER A 194 -11.79 -19.20 0.84
N ASP A 195 -11.54 -20.50 0.77
CA ASP A 195 -10.51 -21.11 -0.09
C ASP A 195 -9.13 -20.42 0.00
N THR A 196 -8.80 -19.64 -1.02
CA THR A 196 -7.54 -18.88 -1.19
C THR A 196 -7.71 -17.38 -0.96
N GLU A 197 -8.80 -16.94 -0.34
CA GLU A 197 -9.08 -15.53 -0.10
C GLU A 197 -9.40 -15.27 1.38
N LEU A 198 -8.72 -14.29 1.96
CA LEU A 198 -9.02 -13.70 3.27
C LEU A 198 -9.76 -12.39 3.05
N LYS A 199 -10.86 -12.18 3.77
CA LYS A 199 -11.65 -10.96 3.73
C LYS A 199 -11.64 -10.30 5.10
N TYR A 200 -11.21 -9.04 5.14
CA TYR A 200 -11.24 -8.16 6.31
C TYR A 200 -12.30 -7.08 6.09
N GLY A 201 -13.24 -6.98 7.02
CA GLY A 201 -14.39 -6.09 6.93
C GLY A 201 -15.64 -6.78 6.37
N VAL A 202 -16.73 -6.05 6.11
CA VAL A 202 -16.79 -4.59 5.96
C VAL A 202 -16.54 -3.86 7.28
N TYR A 203 -15.65 -2.87 7.26
CA TYR A 203 -15.48 -1.92 8.35
C TYR A 203 -16.08 -0.58 7.95
N ASN A 204 -16.74 0.07 8.91
CA ASN A 204 -17.35 1.38 8.69
C ASN A 204 -16.65 2.43 9.54
N ASP A 205 -16.79 3.68 9.12
CA ASP A 205 -16.52 4.90 9.91
C ASP A 205 -15.12 4.92 10.54
N ARG A 206 -14.10 5.01 9.69
CA ARG A 206 -12.69 5.06 10.12
C ARG A 206 -12.12 6.47 9.98
N PRO A 207 -11.54 7.04 11.05
CA PRO A 207 -10.93 8.35 10.98
C PRO A 207 -9.68 8.34 10.09
N PRO A 208 -9.24 9.51 9.61
CA PRO A 208 -7.97 9.66 8.91
C PRO A 208 -6.81 8.99 9.65
N TYR A 209 -5.89 8.41 8.89
CA TYR A 209 -4.66 7.76 9.37
C TYR A 209 -4.89 6.60 10.36
N SER A 210 -6.08 6.00 10.36
CA SER A 210 -6.32 4.75 11.09
C SER A 210 -5.47 3.61 10.55
N TYR A 211 -4.98 2.73 11.44
CA TYR A 211 -4.18 1.56 11.08
C TYR A 211 -4.56 0.37 11.97
N SER A 212 -4.67 -0.83 11.40
CA SER A 212 -5.00 -2.06 12.12
C SER A 212 -4.07 -3.19 11.67
N PRO A 213 -2.90 -3.37 12.30
CA PRO A 213 -1.87 -4.27 11.80
C PRO A 213 -2.36 -5.71 11.69
N ILE A 214 -1.98 -6.39 10.60
CA ILE A 214 -2.20 -7.80 10.35
C ILE A 214 -0.92 -8.47 9.87
N ILE A 215 -0.80 -9.75 10.23
CA ILE A 215 0.22 -10.65 9.70
C ILE A 215 -0.49 -11.85 9.11
N VAL A 216 -0.08 -12.27 7.91
CA VAL A 216 -0.51 -13.49 7.25
C VAL A 216 0.72 -14.37 7.01
N HIS A 217 0.68 -15.60 7.51
CA HIS A 217 1.72 -16.62 7.31
C HIS A 217 1.18 -17.68 6.37
N LEU A 218 1.80 -17.84 5.21
CA LEU A 218 1.26 -18.67 4.12
C LEU A 218 2.35 -19.41 3.34
N GLU A 219 1.97 -20.51 2.70
CA GLU A 219 2.82 -21.22 1.75
C GLU A 219 2.90 -20.45 0.43
N ASN A 220 4.12 -20.17 -0.02
CA ASN A 220 4.42 -19.57 -1.31
C ASN A 220 5.68 -20.19 -1.90
N ASN A 221 5.51 -21.26 -2.68
CA ASN A 221 6.58 -21.97 -3.39
C ASN A 221 6.90 -21.36 -4.77
N HIS A 222 6.34 -20.20 -5.11
CA HIS A 222 6.77 -19.52 -6.34
C HIS A 222 8.23 -19.07 -6.21
N PRO A 223 8.98 -18.97 -7.33
CA PRO A 223 10.33 -18.42 -7.31
C PRO A 223 10.38 -16.97 -6.82
N PHE A 224 11.43 -16.62 -6.08
CA PHE A 224 11.73 -15.26 -5.60
C PHE A 224 12.98 -14.69 -6.29
N PRO A 225 12.99 -14.53 -7.63
CA PRO A 225 14.13 -13.98 -8.34
C PRO A 225 14.27 -12.48 -8.04
N VAL A 226 15.47 -12.05 -7.70
CA VAL A 226 15.82 -10.63 -7.54
C VAL A 226 17.03 -10.34 -8.42
N VAL A 227 16.84 -9.42 -9.37
CA VAL A 227 17.94 -8.86 -10.16
C VAL A 227 18.58 -7.77 -9.31
N GLU A 228 19.77 -8.05 -8.79
CA GLU A 228 20.53 -7.06 -8.02
C GLU A 228 21.20 -6.02 -8.92
N GLU A 229 21.58 -6.44 -10.13
CA GLU A 229 22.27 -5.60 -11.10
C GLU A 229 21.88 -6.02 -12.52
N LEU A 230 21.55 -5.03 -13.36
CA LEU A 230 21.28 -5.20 -14.78
C LEU A 230 22.10 -4.17 -15.56
N VAL A 231 23.04 -4.65 -16.38
CA VAL A 231 23.78 -3.82 -17.34
C VAL A 231 23.29 -4.19 -18.75
N ARG A 232 22.66 -3.24 -19.43
CA ARG A 232 22.21 -3.37 -20.83
C ARG A 232 23.08 -2.50 -21.73
N THR A 233 23.78 -3.13 -22.67
CA THR A 233 24.58 -2.49 -23.71
C THR A 233 23.83 -2.54 -25.04
N MET A 234 23.67 -1.40 -25.70
CA MET A 234 23.02 -1.29 -27.00
C MET A 234 24.01 -0.73 -28.02
N GLU A 235 24.36 -1.53 -29.02
CA GLU A 235 25.30 -1.17 -30.08
C GLU A 235 24.54 -0.94 -31.39
N ILE A 236 24.62 0.29 -31.91
CA ILE A 236 23.93 0.71 -33.14
C ILE A 236 24.98 0.87 -34.25
N SER A 237 24.79 0.14 -35.34
CA SER A 237 25.61 0.23 -36.55
C SER A 237 24.87 0.96 -37.65
N HIS A 238 25.56 1.94 -38.26
CA HIS A 238 25.06 2.69 -39.43
C HIS A 238 24.95 1.81 -40.68
N TRP A 239 25.52 0.61 -40.66
CA TRP A 239 25.35 -0.40 -41.70
C TRP A 239 24.06 -1.23 -41.52
N GLY A 240 23.23 -0.91 -40.53
CA GLY A 240 21.88 -1.45 -40.35
C GLY A 240 21.69 -2.46 -39.21
N ASN A 241 22.69 -2.65 -38.34
CA ASN A 241 22.59 -3.63 -37.24
C ASN A 241 22.33 -2.93 -35.89
N LEU A 242 21.47 -3.52 -35.07
CA LEU A 242 21.29 -3.18 -33.65
C LEU A 242 21.59 -4.45 -32.84
N GLN A 243 22.59 -4.40 -31.96
CA GLN A 243 22.92 -5.48 -31.04
C GLN A 243 22.61 -5.05 -29.62
N ILE A 244 21.95 -5.92 -28.86
CA ILE A 244 21.61 -5.69 -27.45
C ILE A 244 22.23 -6.82 -26.64
N THR A 245 23.07 -6.46 -25.68
CA THR A 245 23.73 -7.39 -24.75
C THR A 245 23.29 -7.04 -23.33
N GLU A 246 22.92 -8.05 -22.53
CA GLU A 246 22.47 -7.85 -21.15
C GLU A 246 23.27 -8.72 -20.18
N HIS A 247 23.78 -8.14 -19.11
CA HIS A 247 24.42 -8.83 -18.00
C HIS A 247 23.55 -8.71 -16.75
N TYR A 248 23.09 -9.85 -16.25
CA TYR A 248 22.23 -9.95 -15.07
C TYR A 248 23.00 -10.54 -13.88
N ARG A 249 22.96 -9.86 -12.74
CA ARG A 249 23.31 -10.44 -11.44
C ARG A 249 22.04 -10.81 -10.71
N LEU A 250 21.68 -12.09 -10.76
CA LEU A 250 20.45 -12.62 -10.18
C LEU A 250 20.75 -13.34 -8.85
N LYS A 251 19.89 -13.14 -7.86
CA LYS A 251 19.83 -13.98 -6.65
C LYS A 251 18.42 -14.51 -6.42
N HIS A 252 18.31 -15.62 -5.70
CA HIS A 252 17.04 -16.06 -5.12
C HIS A 252 16.87 -15.45 -3.73
N ALA A 253 15.81 -14.68 -3.51
CA ALA A 253 15.53 -13.99 -2.25
C ALA A 253 14.51 -14.71 -1.34
N GLY A 254 14.11 -15.91 -1.72
CA GLY A 254 13.29 -16.79 -0.88
C GLY A 254 14.07 -17.42 0.27
N ALA A 255 13.48 -18.42 0.92
CA ALA A 255 14.13 -19.16 1.99
C ALA A 255 15.42 -19.80 1.49
N ARG A 256 16.48 -19.72 2.31
CA ARG A 256 17.80 -20.27 1.99
C ARG A 256 17.80 -21.78 2.13
N HIS A 257 18.63 -22.46 1.33
CA HIS A 257 18.84 -23.89 1.50
C HIS A 257 19.58 -24.21 2.80
N LYS A 258 19.02 -25.11 3.59
CA LYS A 258 19.62 -25.65 4.81
C LYS A 258 20.21 -27.03 4.55
N GLY A 259 21.49 -27.19 4.89
CA GLY A 259 22.21 -28.46 4.75
C GLY A 259 22.83 -28.66 3.37
N VAL A 260 23.06 -29.92 2.99
CA VAL A 260 23.70 -30.26 1.70
C VAL A 260 22.66 -30.40 0.60
N PHE A 261 23.03 -30.05 -0.63
CA PHE A 261 22.21 -30.36 -1.79
C PHE A 261 22.35 -31.84 -2.16
N SER A 262 21.23 -32.54 -2.30
CA SER A 262 21.17 -33.94 -2.73
C SER A 262 20.52 -34.03 -4.11
N ARG A 263 21.33 -34.35 -5.12
CA ARG A 263 20.84 -34.61 -6.49
C ARG A 263 19.82 -35.75 -6.52
N VAL A 264 20.03 -36.80 -5.71
CA VAL A 264 19.10 -37.93 -5.61
C VAL A 264 17.75 -37.47 -5.08
N GLU A 265 17.75 -36.67 -4.01
CA GLU A 265 16.51 -36.10 -3.46
C GLU A 265 15.81 -35.21 -4.49
N TYR A 266 16.57 -34.39 -5.21
CA TYR A 266 16.05 -33.44 -6.21
C TYR A 266 15.34 -34.18 -7.34
N GLN A 267 15.97 -35.23 -7.85
CA GLN A 267 15.42 -36.06 -8.92
C GLN A 267 14.24 -36.92 -8.44
N SER A 268 14.22 -37.32 -7.16
CA SER A 268 13.12 -38.11 -6.60
C SER A 268 11.87 -37.30 -6.24
N ARG A 269 11.97 -35.96 -6.09
CA ARG A 269 10.88 -35.09 -5.62
C ARG A 269 10.70 -33.82 -6.49
N PRO A 270 10.25 -33.95 -7.75
CA PRO A 270 10.20 -32.83 -8.69
C PRO A 270 9.15 -31.72 -8.42
N MET A 271 8.24 -31.87 -7.44
CA MET A 271 7.07 -30.97 -7.30
C MET A 271 6.87 -30.30 -5.91
N VAL A 272 7.75 -30.50 -4.93
CA VAL A 272 7.48 -30.06 -3.53
C VAL A 272 8.43 -28.98 -3.00
N SER A 273 9.53 -28.70 -3.70
CA SER A 273 10.58 -27.81 -3.17
C SER A 273 10.28 -26.33 -3.43
N GLY A 274 10.26 -25.52 -2.38
CA GLY A 274 10.33 -24.05 -2.47
C GLY A 274 11.75 -23.53 -2.71
N VAL A 275 12.77 -24.41 -2.66
CA VAL A 275 14.18 -24.08 -2.90
C VAL A 275 14.50 -24.18 -4.40
N LEU A 276 15.02 -23.10 -4.97
CA LEU A 276 15.81 -23.13 -6.19
C LEU A 276 17.29 -23.10 -5.80
N THR A 277 18.07 -24.06 -6.32
CA THR A 277 19.54 -24.09 -6.20
C THR A 277 20.19 -22.95 -6.95
#